data_AF-A0A316V5L4-F1
#
_entry.id   AF-A0A316V5L4-F1
#
_cell.length_a   1.000
_cell.length_b   1.000
_cell.length_c   1.000
_cell.angle_alpha   90.00
_cell.angle_beta   90.00
_cell.angle_gamma   90.00
#
_symmetry.space_group_name_H-M   'P 1'
#
loop_
_entity.id
_entity.type
_entity.pdbx_description
1 polymer ?
#
loop_
_entity_poly.entity_id
_entity_poly.type
_entity_poly.pdbx_seq_one_letter_code
_entity_poly.pdbx_strand_id
1 'polypeptide(L)'
;MVKPDNEVIEEFNELVNMSASELEKWLKTESSESAGWGGESGETVGHDSGRKIVDILKRNPKKEADKYTEEDIQHMRKVVSYNKRHLAQEEKMKETKSKEELENTKSVRSLRNWGHDPLKNM
;
A
#
# COMPACT_ATOMS: atom_id res chain seq x y z
N MET A 1 4.12 -19.98 -12.16
CA MET A 1 2.65 -20.05 -12.00
C MET A 1 2.20 -18.72 -11.42
N VAL A 2 1.22 -18.05 -12.03
CA VAL A 2 0.61 -16.85 -11.42
C VAL A 2 -0.19 -17.32 -10.20
N LYS A 3 -0.06 -16.61 -9.08
CA LYS A 3 -0.75 -16.93 -7.82
C LYS A 3 -2.28 -17.00 -8.05
N PRO A 4 -3.07 -17.88 -7.41
CA PRO A 4 -4.53 -17.85 -7.48
C PRO A 4 -5.14 -16.51 -7.02
N ASP A 5 -6.32 -16.13 -7.55
CA ASP A 5 -6.97 -14.86 -7.21
C ASP A 5 -7.37 -14.77 -5.74
N ASN A 6 -7.91 -15.85 -5.17
CA ASN A 6 -8.30 -15.91 -3.77
C ASN A 6 -7.11 -15.66 -2.84
N GLU A 7 -5.95 -16.25 -3.13
CA GLU A 7 -4.72 -16.06 -2.35
C GLU A 7 -4.22 -14.60 -2.46
N VAL A 8 -4.40 -13.93 -3.60
CA VAL A 8 -4.09 -12.50 -3.74
C VAL A 8 -5.02 -11.65 -2.89
N ILE A 9 -6.32 -11.95 -2.93
CA ILE A 9 -7.33 -11.19 -2.18
C ILE A 9 -7.05 -11.31 -0.68
N GLU A 10 -6.75 -12.51 -0.19
CA GLU A 10 -6.36 -12.74 1.21
C GLU A 10 -5.13 -11.90 1.58
N GLU A 11 -4.04 -12.03 0.82
CA GLU A 11 -2.79 -11.32 1.10
C GLU A 11 -2.93 -9.79 0.98
N PHE A 12 -3.75 -9.31 0.04
CA PHE A 12 -4.05 -7.88 -0.07
C PHE A 12 -4.76 -7.38 1.19
N ASN A 13 -5.76 -8.12 1.67
CA ASN A 13 -6.54 -7.74 2.84
C ASN A 13 -5.76 -7.83 4.16
N GLU A 14 -4.69 -8.62 4.19
CA GLU A 14 -3.72 -8.70 5.29
C GLU A 14 -2.68 -7.57 5.22
N LEU A 15 -2.13 -7.31 4.03
CA LEU A 15 -1.05 -6.34 3.85
C LEU A 15 -1.57 -4.89 3.82
N VAL A 16 -2.77 -4.63 3.32
CA VAL A 16 -3.36 -3.28 3.39
C VAL A 16 -3.97 -3.09 4.78
N ASN A 17 -3.22 -2.41 5.65
CA ASN A 17 -3.59 -2.19 7.06
C ASN A 17 -4.09 -0.75 7.34
N MET A 18 -4.06 0.12 6.34
CA MET A 18 -4.67 1.46 6.40
C MET A 18 -6.12 1.38 5.92
N SER A 19 -7.03 1.99 6.66
CA SER A 19 -8.41 2.19 6.20
C SER A 19 -8.46 3.20 5.06
N ALA A 20 -9.56 3.19 4.30
CA ALA A 20 -9.77 4.14 3.21
C ALA A 20 -9.62 5.60 3.66
N SER A 21 -10.09 5.95 4.86
CA SER A 21 -10.02 7.31 5.40
C SER A 21 -8.63 7.69 5.89
N GLU A 22 -7.87 6.76 6.48
CA GLU A 22 -6.47 6.99 6.85
C GLU A 22 -5.61 7.20 5.59
N LEU A 23 -5.78 6.33 4.59
CA LEU A 23 -5.03 6.42 3.33
C LEU A 23 -5.39 7.68 2.55
N GLU A 24 -6.67 8.04 2.47
CA GLU A 24 -7.11 9.29 1.82
C GLU A 24 -6.55 10.55 2.49
N LYS A 25 -6.40 10.55 3.82
CA LYS A 25 -5.73 11.65 4.54
C LYS A 25 -4.23 11.68 4.22
N TRP A 26 -3.59 10.52 4.20
CA TRP A 26 -2.16 10.39 3.89
C TRP A 26 -1.83 10.89 2.48
N LEU A 27 -2.62 10.50 1.47
CA LEU A 27 -2.42 10.88 0.07
C LEU A 27 -2.50 12.40 -0.16
N LYS A 28 -3.11 13.17 0.74
CA LYS A 28 -3.18 14.64 0.65
C LYS A 28 -1.92 15.35 1.15
N THR A 29 -0.88 14.61 1.53
CA THR A 29 0.36 15.19 2.07
C THR A 29 1.42 15.30 0.98
N GLU A 30 2.23 16.36 1.03
CA GLU A 30 3.39 16.53 0.13
C GLU A 30 4.37 15.34 0.22
N SER A 31 4.46 14.74 1.41
CA SER A 31 5.27 13.53 1.63
C SER A 31 4.78 12.33 0.85
N SER A 32 3.47 12.23 0.62
CA SER A 32 2.87 11.17 -0.18
C SER A 32 3.01 11.45 -1.67
N GLU A 33 2.73 12.67 -2.11
CA GLU A 33 2.81 13.10 -3.51
C GLU A 33 4.23 12.92 -4.08
N SER A 34 5.25 13.21 -3.28
CA SER A 34 6.67 13.12 -3.67
C SER A 34 7.32 11.74 -3.43
N ALA A 35 6.62 10.79 -2.82
CA ALA A 35 7.19 9.50 -2.45
C ALA A 35 7.10 8.45 -3.57
N GLY A 36 8.26 8.08 -4.11
CA GLY A 36 8.41 6.96 -5.03
C GLY A 36 9.03 7.36 -6.36
N TRP A 37 8.79 6.54 -7.38
CA TRP A 37 9.22 6.82 -8.75
C TRP A 37 8.10 7.53 -9.52
N GLY A 38 8.48 8.52 -10.34
CA GLY A 38 7.54 9.28 -11.17
C GLY A 38 6.91 8.42 -12.25
N GLY A 39 5.59 8.51 -12.39
CA GLY A 39 4.81 7.90 -13.47
C GLY A 39 4.66 8.81 -14.68
N GLU A 40 4.01 8.30 -15.72
CA GLU A 40 3.84 8.99 -17.01
C GLU A 40 2.97 10.26 -16.92
N SER A 41 2.11 10.36 -15.91
CA SER A 41 1.21 11.49 -15.67
C SER A 41 1.83 12.63 -14.84
N GLY A 42 3.12 12.53 -14.49
CA GLY A 42 3.78 13.47 -13.58
C GLY A 42 3.57 13.16 -12.09
N GLU A 43 2.75 12.15 -11.78
CA GLU A 43 2.49 11.66 -10.44
C GLU A 43 3.26 10.36 -10.16
N THR A 44 3.65 10.11 -8.90
CA THR A 44 4.31 8.85 -8.55
C THR A 44 3.40 7.63 -8.67
N VAL A 45 3.96 6.51 -9.12
CA VAL A 45 3.22 5.23 -9.26
C VAL A 45 2.60 4.77 -7.93
N GLY A 46 3.29 5.03 -6.82
CA GLY A 46 2.76 4.73 -5.48
C GLY A 46 1.53 5.57 -5.17
N HIS A 47 1.55 6.87 -5.46
CA HIS A 47 0.43 7.76 -5.18
C HIS A 47 -0.83 7.38 -5.99
N ASP A 48 -0.67 7.04 -7.28
CA ASP A 48 -1.76 6.50 -8.10
C ASP A 48 -2.30 5.17 -7.54
N SER A 49 -1.40 4.28 -7.13
CA SER A 49 -1.77 3.01 -6.49
C SER A 49 -2.61 3.23 -5.24
N GLY A 50 -2.22 4.19 -4.40
CA GLY A 50 -2.93 4.54 -3.18
C GLY A 50 -4.37 4.97 -3.44
N ARG A 51 -4.62 5.79 -4.48
CA ARG A 51 -6.00 6.17 -4.85
C ARG A 51 -6.84 4.98 -5.28
N LYS A 52 -6.27 4.05 -6.06
CA LYS A 52 -6.96 2.81 -6.45
C LYS A 52 -7.30 1.95 -5.24
N ILE A 53 -6.39 1.85 -4.28
CA ILE A 53 -6.66 1.14 -3.01
C ILE A 53 -7.82 1.82 -2.26
N VAL A 54 -7.84 3.15 -2.15
CA VAL A 54 -8.95 3.88 -1.52
C VAL A 54 -10.28 3.57 -2.20
N ASP A 55 -10.33 3.58 -3.54
CA ASP A 55 -11.53 3.25 -4.30
C ASP A 55 -12.01 1.81 -4.04
N ILE A 56 -11.11 0.83 -4.12
CA ILE A 56 -11.39 -0.59 -3.80
C ILE A 56 -12.00 -0.73 -2.40
N LEU A 57 -11.35 -0.12 -1.39
CA LEU A 57 -11.81 -0.19 0.01
C LEU A 57 -13.16 0.50 0.22
N LYS A 58 -13.46 1.59 -0.51
CA LYS A 58 -14.74 2.29 -0.44
C LYS A 58 -15.87 1.49 -1.11
N ARG A 59 -15.60 0.84 -2.23
CA ARG A 59 -16.59 0.00 -2.95
C ARG A 59 -16.87 -1.32 -2.23
N ASN A 60 -15.87 -1.91 -1.57
CA ASN A 60 -15.99 -3.21 -0.91
C ASN A 60 -15.50 -3.19 0.56
N PRO A 61 -16.17 -2.43 1.46
CA PRO A 61 -15.73 -2.27 2.85
C PRO A 61 -15.80 -3.57 3.67
N LYS A 62 -16.60 -4.54 3.23
CA LYS A 62 -16.74 -5.86 3.86
C LYS A 62 -15.74 -6.90 3.34
N LYS A 63 -14.91 -6.53 2.34
CA LYS A 63 -13.89 -7.39 1.74
C LYS A 63 -14.46 -8.68 1.13
N GLU A 64 -15.66 -8.61 0.54
CA GLU A 64 -16.35 -9.76 -0.06
C GLU A 64 -15.66 -10.14 -1.39
N ALA A 65 -15.14 -11.36 -1.50
CA ALA A 65 -14.25 -11.75 -2.61
C ALA A 65 -14.90 -11.68 -4.01
N ASP A 66 -16.21 -11.93 -4.08
CA ASP A 66 -17.02 -11.91 -5.30
C ASP A 66 -17.35 -10.49 -5.81
N LYS A 67 -17.05 -9.45 -5.03
CA LYS A 67 -17.30 -8.04 -5.39
C LYS A 67 -16.10 -7.33 -6.01
N TYR A 68 -14.96 -8.00 -6.12
CA TYR A 68 -13.79 -7.45 -6.79
C TYR A 68 -13.87 -7.69 -8.30
N THR A 69 -13.50 -6.67 -9.07
CA THR A 69 -13.35 -6.83 -10.53
C THR A 69 -12.01 -7.49 -10.85
N GLU A 70 -11.85 -7.95 -12.09
CA GLU A 70 -10.58 -8.48 -12.58
C GLU A 70 -9.47 -7.41 -12.50
N GLU A 71 -9.78 -6.15 -12.80
CA GLU A 71 -8.84 -5.02 -12.67
C GLU A 71 -8.44 -4.77 -11.22
N ASP A 72 -9.38 -4.91 -10.27
CA ASP A 72 -9.08 -4.82 -8.84
C ASP A 72 -8.05 -5.88 -8.46
N ILE A 73 -8.30 -7.15 -8.83
CA ILE A 73 -7.43 -8.28 -8.51
C ILE A 73 -6.04 -8.10 -9.15
N GLN A 74 -5.97 -7.64 -10.40
CA GLN A 74 -4.70 -7.33 -11.06
C GLN A 74 -3.92 -6.21 -10.34
N HIS A 75 -4.60 -5.20 -9.82
CA HIS A 75 -3.97 -4.17 -9.01
C HIS A 75 -3.52 -4.72 -7.65
N MET A 76 -4.36 -5.52 -6.99
CA MET A 76 -4.01 -6.19 -5.73
C MET A 76 -2.74 -7.03 -5.84
N ARG A 77 -2.55 -7.76 -6.96
CA ARG A 77 -1.30 -8.50 -7.24
C ARG A 77 -0.08 -7.60 -7.18
N LYS A 78 -0.16 -6.40 -7.76
CA LYS A 78 0.92 -5.40 -7.73
C LYS A 78 1.16 -4.92 -6.30
N VAL A 79 0.09 -4.61 -5.57
CA VAL A 79 0.15 -4.14 -4.18
C VAL A 79 0.81 -5.18 -3.26
N VAL A 80 0.35 -6.42 -3.33
CA VAL A 80 0.90 -7.56 -2.56
C VAL A 80 2.38 -7.75 -2.87
N SER A 81 2.75 -7.81 -4.15
CA SER A 81 4.15 -7.96 -4.59
C SER A 81 5.03 -6.80 -4.10
N TYR A 82 4.51 -5.58 -4.17
CA TYR A 82 5.22 -4.39 -3.72
C TYR A 82 5.45 -4.44 -2.21
N ASN A 83 4.39 -4.62 -1.42
CA ASN A 83 4.47 -4.60 0.04
C ASN A 83 5.40 -5.70 0.56
N LYS A 84 5.29 -6.94 0.07
CA LYS A 84 6.18 -8.03 0.50
C LYS A 84 7.66 -7.73 0.27
N ARG A 85 8.01 -7.15 -0.89
CA ARG A 85 9.40 -6.84 -1.23
C ARG A 85 9.98 -5.75 -0.32
N HIS A 86 9.18 -4.74 0.00
CA HIS A 86 9.67 -3.58 0.77
C HIS A 86 9.58 -3.78 2.28
N LEU A 87 8.62 -4.57 2.78
CA LEU A 87 8.55 -4.91 4.21
C LEU A 87 9.78 -5.68 4.68
N ALA A 88 10.31 -6.60 3.88
CA ALA A 88 11.56 -7.29 4.19
C ALA A 88 12.78 -6.35 4.28
N GLN A 89 12.74 -5.19 3.60
CA GLN A 89 13.77 -4.16 3.72
C GLN A 89 13.53 -3.28 4.95
N GLU A 90 12.26 -2.98 5.24
CA GLU A 90 11.84 -2.17 6.37
C GLU A 90 12.15 -2.83 7.71
N GLU A 91 11.95 -4.14 7.84
CA GLU A 91 12.27 -4.91 9.06
C GLU A 91 13.73 -4.74 9.48
N LYS A 92 14.66 -4.74 8.51
CA LYS A 92 16.09 -4.51 8.79
C LYS A 92 16.36 -3.09 9.31
N MET A 93 15.58 -2.10 8.88
CA MET A 93 15.71 -0.74 9.38
C MET A 93 15.13 -0.59 10.79
N LYS A 94 14.09 -1.35 11.15
CA LYS A 94 13.50 -1.35 12.49
C LYS A 94 14.46 -1.79 13.59
N GLU A 95 15.47 -2.59 13.24
CA GLU A 95 16.53 -3.01 14.18
C GLU A 95 17.47 -1.85 14.58
N THR A 96 17.55 -0.80 13.76
CA THR A 96 18.59 0.23 13.87
C THR A 96 18.07 1.65 14.03
N LYS A 97 16.76 1.87 13.80
CA LYS A 97 16.15 3.20 13.80
C LYS A 97 15.00 3.28 14.80
N SER A 98 14.88 4.43 15.44
CA SER A 98 13.70 4.80 16.21
C SER A 98 12.47 4.99 15.32
N LYS A 99 11.28 5.01 15.94
CA LYS A 99 10.01 5.25 15.23
C LYS A 99 10.01 6.58 14.47
N GLU A 100 10.51 7.65 15.09
CA GLU A 100 10.59 8.99 14.47
C GLU A 100 11.52 9.02 13.26
N GLU A 101 12.65 8.30 13.33
CA GLU A 101 13.56 8.17 12.19
C GLU A 101 12.91 7.39 11.04
N LEU A 102 12.16 6.32 11.35
CA LEU A 102 11.45 5.52 10.36
C LEU A 102 10.34 6.31 9.65
N GLU A 103 9.54 7.10 10.38
CA GLU A 103 8.48 7.95 9.82
C GLU A 103 8.99 8.87 8.70
N ASN A 104 10.25 9.29 8.80
CA ASN A 104 10.90 10.18 7.84
C ASN A 104 11.57 9.46 6.68
N THR A 105 11.60 8.13 6.67
CA THR A 105 12.22 7.37 5.57
C THR A 105 11.36 7.34 4.32
N LYS A 106 12.03 7.28 3.16
CA LYS A 106 11.36 7.05 1.87
C LYS A 106 10.59 5.72 1.84
N SER A 107 11.07 4.72 2.58
CA SER A 107 10.45 3.40 2.66
C SER A 107 9.07 3.44 3.31
N VAL A 108 8.95 4.00 4.52
CA VAL A 108 7.66 4.16 5.22
C VAL A 108 6.69 4.99 4.40
N ARG A 109 7.13 6.14 3.87
CA ARG A 109 6.30 7.01 3.04
C ARG A 109 5.77 6.27 1.81
N SER A 110 6.62 5.47 1.19
CA SER A 110 6.23 4.66 0.04
C SER A 110 5.27 3.54 0.42
N LEU A 111 5.55 2.75 1.46
CA LEU A 111 4.66 1.68 1.94
C LEU A 111 3.25 2.23 2.25
N ARG A 112 3.15 3.42 2.84
CA ARG A 112 1.86 4.09 3.08
C ARG A 112 1.12 4.43 1.79
N ASN A 113 1.82 4.86 0.73
CA ASN A 113 1.20 5.02 -0.60
C ASN A 113 0.64 3.70 -1.15
N TRP A 114 1.21 2.56 -0.72
CA TRP A 114 0.75 1.21 -1.06
C TRP A 114 -0.20 0.60 0.00
N GLY A 115 -0.79 1.44 0.86
CA GLY A 115 -1.81 1.06 1.82
C GLY A 115 -1.31 0.32 3.07
N HIS A 116 0.01 0.21 3.25
CA HIS A 116 0.61 -0.41 4.41
C HIS A 116 1.37 0.62 5.26
N ASP A 117 0.94 0.83 6.50
CA ASP A 117 1.72 1.58 7.48
C ASP A 117 2.53 0.62 8.37
N PRO A 118 3.86 0.51 8.17
CA PRO A 118 4.70 -0.41 8.92
C PRO A 118 4.85 -0.02 10.40
N LEU A 119 4.41 1.18 10.78
CA LEU A 119 4.52 1.72 12.14
C LEU A 119 3.22 1.60 12.95
N LYS A 120 2.14 1.12 12.32
CA LYS A 120 0.82 1.01 12.95
C LYS A 120 0.80 0.06 14.15
N ASN A 121 1.68 -0.95 14.14
CA ASN A 121 1.80 -1.98 15.17
C ASN A 121 3.20 -2.00 15.83
N MET A 122 3.97 -0.93 15.68
CA MET A 122 5.32 -0.77 16.22
C MET A 122 5.30 0.12 17.46
#